data_AF-A0A0G4MWK9-F1
#
_entry.id   AF-A0A0G4MWK9-F1
#
_cell.length_a   1.000
_cell.length_b   1.000
_cell.length_c   1.000
_cell.angle_alpha   90.00
_cell.angle_beta   90.00
_cell.angle_gamma   90.00
#
_symmetry.space_group_name_H-M   'P 1'
#
loop_
_entity.id
_entity.type
_entity.pdbx_description
1 polymer ?
#
loop_
_entity_poly.entity_id
_entity_poly.type
_entity_poly.pdbx_seq_one_letter_code
_entity_poly.pdbx_strand_id
1 'polypeptide(L)' 'RKKWIHCFENVNCLLFLVAISGYDQCLVEDRDGNQMNEALMLWESIANSHWFTKSALILFLNKMDLFKEK' A
#
# COMPACT_ATOMS: atom_id res chain seq x y z
N ARG A 1 0.59 -12.15 -6.48
CA ARG A 1 -0.44 -11.33 -5.77
C ARG A 1 -1.91 -11.80 -5.95
N LYS A 2 -2.26 -12.71 -6.89
CA LYS A 2 -3.68 -13.08 -7.19
C LYS A 2 -4.40 -14.07 -6.25
N LYS A 3 -3.75 -14.65 -5.22
CA LYS A 3 -4.37 -15.68 -4.35
C LYS A 3 -5.10 -15.14 -3.10
N TRP A 4 -4.96 -13.86 -2.80
CA TRP A 4 -5.38 -13.31 -1.50
C TRP A 4 -6.86 -12.91 -1.48
N ILE A 5 -7.48 -12.76 -2.65
CA ILE A 5 -8.87 -12.30 -2.78
C ILE A 5 -9.88 -13.16 -2.03
N HIS A 6 -9.66 -14.48 -1.96
CA HIS A 6 -10.57 -15.40 -1.26
C HIS A 6 -10.42 -15.37 0.27
N CYS A 7 -9.43 -14.67 0.81
CA CYS A 7 -9.25 -14.50 2.26
C CYS A 7 -9.92 -13.24 2.82
N PHE A 8 -10.64 -12.46 1.99
CA PHE A 8 -11.16 -11.13 2.35
C PHE A 8 -12.67 -11.06 2.56
N GLU A 9 -13.32 -12.19 2.90
CA GLU A 9 -14.69 -12.12 3.41
C GLU A 9 -14.69 -11.70 4.89
N ASN A 10 -15.55 -10.73 5.24
CA ASN A 10 -15.78 -10.25 6.61
C ASN A 10 -14.57 -9.63 7.32
N VAL A 11 -13.69 -8.94 6.59
CA VAL A 11 -12.59 -8.19 7.19
C VAL A 11 -13.13 -6.96 7.94
N ASN A 12 -12.88 -6.86 9.24
CA ASN A 12 -13.28 -5.67 10.02
C ASN A 12 -12.36 -4.46 9.77
N CYS A 13 -11.07 -4.71 9.56
CA CYS A 13 -10.07 -3.66 9.38
C CYS A 13 -8.96 -4.13 8.45
N LEU A 14 -8.55 -3.26 7.52
CA LEU A 14 -7.37 -3.43 6.68
C LEU A 14 -6.31 -2.42 7.10
N LEU A 15 -5.11 -2.91 7.40
CA LEU A 15 -3.94 -2.09 7.69
C LEU A 15 -3.02 -2.08 6.46
N PHE A 16 -2.85 -0.92 5.85
CA PHE A 16 -1.97 -0.73 4.70
C PHE A 16 -0.73 0.08 5.10
N LEU A 17 0.46 -0.50 4.91
CA LEU A 17 1.72 0.15 5.22
C LEU A 17 2.36 0.71 3.94
N VAL A 18 2.71 2.00 3.97
CA VAL A 18 3.45 2.68 2.90
C VAL A 18 4.77 3.17 3.47
N ALA A 19 5.88 2.84 2.82
CA ALA A 19 7.17 3.42 3.12
C ALA A 19 7.28 4.79 2.43
N ILE A 20 7.05 5.89 3.15
CA ILE A 20 7.03 7.23 2.54
C ILE A 20 8.41 7.68 2.04
N SER A 21 9.48 7.09 2.56
CA SER A 21 10.85 7.30 2.06
C SER A 21 11.09 6.77 0.65
N GLY A 22 10.13 6.04 0.06
CA GLY A 22 10.22 5.46 -1.29
C GLY A 22 9.85 6.43 -2.41
N TYR A 23 9.58 7.71 -2.13
CA TYR A 23 9.14 8.69 -3.13
C TYR A 23 10.15 8.91 -4.28
N ASP A 24 11.44 8.72 -4.01
CA ASP A 24 12.55 8.86 -4.95
C ASP A 24 13.30 7.53 -5.20
N GLN A 25 12.73 6.40 -4.78
CA GLN A 25 13.36 5.08 -4.90
C GLN A 25 12.72 4.24 -5.99
N CYS A 26 13.54 3.48 -6.72
CA CYS A 26 13.06 2.49 -7.68
C CYS A 26 12.64 1.18 -7.00
N LEU A 27 11.77 0.39 -7.64
CA LEU A 27 11.43 -0.95 -7.19
C LEU A 27 12.67 -1.87 -7.26
N VAL A 28 12.68 -2.94 -6.46
CA VAL A 28 13.79 -3.91 -6.47
C VAL A 28 13.75 -4.76 -7.74
N GLU A 29 12.53 -5.10 -8.16
CA GLU A 29 12.21 -5.90 -9.32
C GLU A 29 12.22 -5.11 -10.65
N ASP A 30 12.05 -3.79 -10.59
CA ASP A 30 11.96 -2.90 -11.75
C ASP A 30 12.66 -1.57 -11.47
N ARG A 31 13.77 -1.32 -12.16
CA ARG A 31 14.58 -0.11 -11.95
C ARG A 31 13.96 1.15 -12.54
N ASP A 32 13.01 1.02 -13.45
CA ASP A 32 12.32 2.16 -14.05
C ASP A 32 11.03 2.51 -13.28
N GLY A 33 10.53 1.59 -12.46
CA GLY A 33 9.34 1.78 -11.62
C GLY A 33 9.64 2.47 -10.29
N ASN A 34 8.80 3.43 -9.88
CA ASN A 34 8.92 4.15 -8.61
C ASN A 34 8.13 3.48 -7.48
N GLN A 35 8.74 3.33 -6.30
CA GLN A 35 8.13 2.65 -5.15
C GLN A 35 6.85 3.34 -4.64
N MET A 36 6.83 4.67 -4.58
CA MET A 36 5.65 5.41 -4.12
C MET A 36 4.49 5.31 -5.11
N ASN A 37 4.76 5.39 -6.41
CA ASN A 37 3.73 5.24 -7.43
C ASN A 37 3.08 3.85 -7.38
N GLU A 38 3.87 2.78 -7.20
CA GLU A 38 3.34 1.43 -7.00
C GLU A 38 2.48 1.34 -5.73
N ALA A 39 2.91 1.97 -4.62
CA ALA A 39 2.14 2.00 -3.39
C ALA A 39 0.79 2.73 -3.55
N LEU A 40 0.76 3.84 -4.28
CA LEU A 40 -0.46 4.60 -4.59
C LEU A 40 -1.43 3.80 -5.47
N MET A 41 -0.92 3.14 -6.52
CA MET A 41 -1.74 2.28 -7.38
C MET A 41 -2.37 1.12 -6.60
N LEU A 42 -1.62 0.50 -5.69
CA LEU A 42 -2.14 -0.57 -4.83
C LEU A 42 -3.18 -0.06 -3.85
N TRP A 43 -2.92 1.09 -3.22
CA TRP A 43 -3.86 1.72 -2.31
C TRP A 43 -5.18 2.04 -3.01
N GLU A 44 -5.14 2.62 -4.21
CA GLU A 44 -6.33 2.92 -5.00
C GLU A 44 -7.13 1.65 -5.32
N SER A 45 -6.47 0.55 -5.69
CA SER A 45 -7.13 -0.73 -5.95
C SER A 45 -7.80 -1.33 -4.71
N ILE A 46 -7.17 -1.18 -3.54
CA ILE A 46 -7.68 -1.73 -2.26
C ILE A 46 -8.81 -0.86 -1.71
N ALA A 47 -8.59 0.45 -1.61
CA ALA A 47 -9.53 1.39 -1.02
C ALA A 47 -10.86 1.47 -1.80
N ASN A 48 -10.81 1.25 -3.11
CA ASN A 48 -12.00 1.22 -3.97
C ASN A 48 -12.56 -0.20 -4.18
N SER A 49 -12.05 -1.22 -3.48
CA SER A 49 -12.51 -2.60 -3.65
C SER A 49 -13.84 -2.84 -2.94
N HIS A 50 -14.78 -3.52 -3.61
CA HIS A 50 -16.08 -3.89 -3.02
C HIS A 50 -15.93 -4.71 -1.72
N TRP A 51 -14.87 -5.52 -1.62
CA TRP A 51 -14.58 -6.38 -0.47
C TRP A 51 -14.38 -5.61 0.83
N PHE A 52 -13.89 -4.36 0.77
CA PHE A 52 -13.55 -3.55 1.94
C PHE A 52 -14.52 -2.39 2.21
N THR A 53 -15.67 -2.37 1.52
CA THR A 53 -16.68 -1.29 1.65
C THR A 53 -17.19 -1.08 3.08
N LYS A 54 -17.17 -2.12 3.92
CA LYS A 54 -17.57 -2.06 5.34
C LYS A 54 -16.40 -2.16 6.31
N SER A 55 -15.17 -2.27 5.79
CA SER A 55 -13.97 -2.42 6.59
C SER A 55 -13.41 -1.04 6.97
N ALA A 56 -12.86 -0.91 8.17
CA ALA A 56 -12.02 0.24 8.49
C ALA A 56 -10.72 0.15 7.68
N LEU A 57 -10.32 1.25 7.03
CA LEU A 57 -9.05 1.33 6.31
C LEU A 57 -8.08 2.18 7.13
N ILE A 58 -6.98 1.59 7.58
CA ILE A 58 -5.92 2.27 8.33
C ILE A 58 -4.69 2.36 7.43
N LEU A 59 -4.30 3.58 7.07
CA LEU A 59 -3.10 3.87 6.30
C LEU A 59 -1.96 4.27 7.25
N PHE A 60 -0.90 3.46 7.29
CA PHE A 60 0.31 3.77 8.04
C PHE A 60 1.40 4.28 7.11
N LEU A 61 1.75 5.55 7.28
CA LEU A 61 2.88 6.20 6.63
C LEU A 61 4.15 5.89 7.44
N ASN A 62 4.84 4.83 7.04
CA ASN A 62 6.01 4.27 7.71
C ASN A 62 7.33 4.79 7.12
N LYS A 63 8.44 4.54 7.82
CA LYS A 63 9.80 5.01 7.47
C LYS A 63 9.93 6.54 7.45
N MET A 64 9.25 7.19 8.41
CA MET A 64 9.27 8.65 8.55
C MET A 64 10.65 9.17 8.96
N ASP A 65 11.41 8.38 9.71
CA ASP A 65 12.82 8.60 10.02
C ASP A 65 13.64 8.80 8.73
N LEU A 66 13.59 7.85 7.80
CA LEU A 66 14.31 7.94 6.52
C LEU A 66 13.79 9.06 5.63
N PHE A 67 12.49 9.35 5.68
CA PHE A 67 11.92 10.46 4.92
C PHE A 67 12.42 11.82 5.43
N LYS A 68 12.61 11.98 6.75
CA LYS A 68 13.13 13.22 7.34
C LYS A 68 14.61 13.48 7.04
N GLU A 69 15.37 12.44 6.74
CA GLU A 69 16.79 12.56 6.38
C GLU A 69 17.01 12.92 4.90
N LYS A 70 15.96 12.82 4.07
CA LYS A 70 15.96 13.17 2.65
C LYS A 70 15.46 14.59 2.43
#